data_AF-A0A2W4R0V0-F1
#
_entry.id   AF-A0A2W4R0V0-F1
#
_cell.length_a   1.000
_cell.length_b   1.000
_cell.length_c   1.000
_cell.angle_alpha   90.00
_cell.angle_beta   90.00
_cell.angle_gamma   90.00
#
_symmetry.space_group_name_H-M   'P 1'
#
loop_
_entity.id
_entity.type
_entity.pdbx_description
1 polymer ?
#
loop_
_entity_poly.entity_id
_entity_poly.type
_entity_poly.pdbx_seq_one_letter_code
_entity_poly.pdbx_strand_id
1 'polypeptide(L)'
;MAALLCWLALAAVAATAPEGASDTSSGRTEEPGAFAVVLGIQGAIGPATSRYIEKGIAQAEERGARLVILQMDTPGGLDSAMRDIIRAILASRVPVVSYVAPSGARAASAGTYIMYASHVAAMAPATNLGAATPVAIGGEPPREPERPGTKPDEAPADDASEAEKPGSGDSAARRKPADEPMEPGSATERKAVNDAVAYIRGLAELRGRNVEWAEQAVRAAASLSAKEALAMNVIDVIARDLPDLLAQIDGREVQVSGGPVTLATRHLTIERMEPDWRTQLLSVITNPTIAYGLLLIGLYGLLLEGYNPGAIVPGVVGAISLLLALFAFQILSVNYAGLALLGLGIAMIIAEFFVPSFGALGLGGLVAFVVGSIILLDTDVPGFDVAVPLIAGVATVGGLALIGLVWLVTHTIRRPAPAGMLTMVGDTAEVFEDFTETGRVRYGGELWNAHTSVPLRAGQPVRIVKVEGLWLWVEPLQGRGEPQQ
;
A
#
# COMPACT_ATOMS: atom_id res chain seq x y z
N MET A 1 -17.03 46.93 9.85
CA MET A 1 -18.45 46.86 9.48
C MET A 1 -18.73 45.46 9.00
N ALA A 2 -19.44 44.68 9.83
CA ALA A 2 -20.13 43.41 9.56
C ALA A 2 -19.38 42.29 8.80
N ALA A 3 -18.51 41.54 9.50
CA ALA A 3 -18.20 40.13 9.18
C ALA A 3 -17.23 39.45 10.18
N LEU A 4 -16.73 40.15 11.22
CA LEU A 4 -15.69 39.61 12.13
C LEU A 4 -16.09 39.59 13.61
N LEU A 5 -17.38 39.65 13.94
CA LEU A 5 -17.89 39.70 15.33
C LEU A 5 -18.95 38.62 15.64
N CYS A 6 -18.99 37.52 14.88
CA CYS A 6 -19.95 36.42 15.10
C CYS A 6 -19.34 35.13 15.70
N TRP A 7 -18.10 35.15 16.20
CA TRP A 7 -17.44 33.95 16.74
C TRP A 7 -17.04 34.02 18.23
N LEU A 8 -17.49 35.02 18.98
CA LEU A 8 -17.15 35.18 20.41
C LEU A 8 -18.35 35.62 21.29
N ALA A 9 -19.55 35.10 21.04
CA ALA A 9 -20.72 35.41 21.88
C ALA A 9 -21.70 34.23 22.03
N LEU A 10 -21.18 33.04 22.35
CA LEU A 10 -22.02 31.96 22.91
C LEU A 10 -21.28 31.17 24.01
N ALA A 11 -20.66 31.92 24.92
CA ALA A 11 -20.30 31.46 26.26
C ALA A 11 -20.92 32.45 27.25
N ALA A 12 -21.52 31.90 28.32
CA ALA A 12 -22.11 32.58 29.47
C ALA A 12 -23.55 33.12 29.34
N VAL A 13 -24.52 32.24 29.59
CA VAL A 13 -25.61 32.56 30.54
C VAL A 13 -25.78 31.37 31.47
N ALA A 14 -25.42 31.60 32.73
CA ALA A 14 -25.76 30.76 33.86
C ALA A 14 -27.26 30.88 34.16
N ALA A 15 -27.90 29.76 34.46
CA ALA A 15 -29.24 29.72 35.04
C ALA A 15 -29.30 28.61 36.10
N THR A 16 -29.02 29.04 37.34
CA THR A 16 -29.66 28.65 38.61
C THR A 16 -30.51 27.36 38.65
N ALA A 17 -30.08 26.44 39.50
CA ALA A 17 -30.84 25.30 40.01
C ALA A 17 -32.07 25.72 40.84
N PRO A 18 -33.11 24.87 40.94
CA PRO A 18 -33.96 24.80 42.11
C PRO A 18 -33.58 23.60 42.99
N GLU A 19 -33.38 23.88 44.29
CA GLU A 19 -33.44 22.90 45.37
C GLU A 19 -34.86 22.32 45.46
N GLY A 20 -34.97 21.00 45.66
CA GLY A 20 -36.26 20.35 45.84
C GLY A 20 -36.17 18.88 46.25
N ALA A 21 -36.36 18.66 47.54
CA ALA A 21 -36.87 17.46 48.19
C ALA A 21 -36.00 16.19 48.24
N SER A 22 -35.46 15.96 49.45
CA SER A 22 -35.05 14.67 49.98
C SER A 22 -36.18 13.64 49.89
N ASP A 23 -35.93 12.53 49.20
CA ASP A 23 -36.65 11.29 49.43
C ASP A 23 -35.64 10.23 49.89
N THR A 24 -35.61 10.02 51.19
CA THR A 24 -34.85 8.97 51.86
C THR A 24 -35.49 7.62 51.51
N SER A 25 -35.02 6.99 50.44
CA SER A 25 -35.15 5.54 50.29
C SER A 25 -33.81 4.88 50.64
N SER A 26 -33.82 4.21 51.78
CA SER A 26 -32.77 3.28 52.18
C SER A 26 -32.80 2.07 51.25
N GLY A 27 -31.66 1.69 50.65
CA GLY A 27 -31.48 0.33 50.19
C GLY A 27 -30.58 0.16 48.97
N ARG A 28 -29.35 -0.31 49.27
CA ARG A 28 -28.28 -0.76 48.37
C ARG A 28 -27.46 0.36 47.75
N THR A 29 -26.26 0.54 48.31
CA THR A 29 -25.09 0.92 47.53
C THR A 29 -25.07 0.02 46.29
N GLU A 30 -25.43 0.54 45.12
CA GLU A 30 -25.14 -0.13 43.87
C GLU A 30 -23.62 -0.27 43.83
N GLU A 31 -23.12 -1.51 43.95
CA GLU A 31 -21.73 -1.76 43.57
C GLU A 31 -21.53 -1.19 42.16
N PRO A 32 -20.39 -0.53 41.86
CA PRO A 32 -20.07 -0.10 40.50
C PRO A 32 -20.37 -1.25 39.55
N GLY A 33 -21.37 -1.06 38.67
CA GLY A 33 -21.98 -2.17 37.94
C GLY A 33 -20.91 -3.00 37.25
N ALA A 34 -20.78 -4.27 37.62
CA ALA A 34 -19.76 -5.14 37.08
C ALA A 34 -19.86 -5.18 35.55
N PHE A 35 -18.77 -4.90 34.86
CA PHE A 35 -18.77 -4.76 33.40
C PHE A 35 -17.61 -5.54 32.76
N ALA A 36 -17.81 -5.90 31.49
CA ALA A 36 -16.80 -6.46 30.61
C ALA A 36 -16.44 -5.43 29.53
N VAL A 37 -15.15 -5.30 29.22
CA VAL A 37 -14.67 -4.45 28.13
C VAL A 37 -14.45 -5.29 26.89
N VAL A 38 -15.02 -4.88 25.76
CA VAL A 38 -14.79 -5.49 24.45
C VAL A 38 -13.86 -4.60 23.64
N LEU A 39 -12.76 -5.20 23.19
CA LEU A 39 -11.78 -4.60 22.30
C LEU A 39 -11.82 -5.31 20.94
N GLY A 40 -12.00 -4.55 19.87
CA GLY A 40 -12.09 -5.08 18.51
C GLY A 40 -10.72 -5.23 17.83
N ILE A 41 -10.46 -6.38 17.24
CA ILE A 41 -9.31 -6.61 16.35
C ILE A 41 -9.87 -6.94 14.97
N GLN A 42 -9.84 -5.98 14.05
CA GLN A 42 -10.29 -6.16 12.66
C GLN A 42 -9.14 -5.93 11.70
N GLY A 43 -8.91 -6.89 10.81
CA GLY A 43 -7.86 -6.81 9.80
C GLY A 43 -6.46 -7.06 10.36
N ALA A 44 -5.46 -6.48 9.71
CA ALA A 44 -4.06 -6.76 10.00
C ALA A 44 -3.62 -6.22 11.37
N ILE A 45 -2.80 -6.99 12.10
CA ILE A 45 -2.25 -6.60 13.40
C ILE A 45 -0.98 -5.77 13.18
N GLY A 46 -1.06 -4.47 13.48
CA GLY A 46 0.05 -3.54 13.40
C GLY A 46 0.22 -2.71 14.68
N PRO A 47 1.14 -1.72 14.68
CA PRO A 47 1.48 -0.95 15.87
C PRO A 47 0.34 -0.05 16.41
N ALA A 48 -0.64 0.27 15.56
CA ALA A 48 -1.86 0.96 16.02
C ALA A 48 -2.74 0.01 16.84
N THR A 49 -2.96 -1.20 16.33
CA THR A 49 -3.73 -2.26 16.99
C THR A 49 -3.10 -2.64 18.33
N SER A 50 -1.79 -2.90 18.38
CA SER A 50 -1.12 -3.28 19.64
C SER A 50 -1.29 -2.22 20.73
N ARG A 51 -1.03 -0.94 20.40
CA ARG A 51 -1.23 0.18 21.34
C ARG A 51 -2.67 0.34 21.81
N TYR A 52 -3.64 0.12 20.93
CA TYR A 52 -5.06 0.17 21.32
C TYR A 52 -5.41 -0.95 22.30
N ILE A 53 -4.93 -2.17 22.05
CA ILE A 53 -5.17 -3.31 22.95
C ILE A 53 -4.45 -3.11 24.30
N GLU A 54 -3.19 -2.68 24.29
CA GLU A 54 -2.43 -2.35 25.51
C GLU A 54 -3.16 -1.32 26.38
N LYS A 55 -3.59 -0.20 25.77
CA LYS A 55 -4.34 0.83 26.47
C LYS A 55 -5.70 0.34 26.94
N GLY A 56 -6.40 -0.44 26.13
CA GLY A 56 -7.71 -0.97 26.46
C GLY A 56 -7.66 -1.92 27.66
N ILE A 57 -6.65 -2.79 27.72
CA ILE A 57 -6.40 -3.65 28.88
C ILE A 57 -6.07 -2.79 30.11
N ALA A 58 -5.13 -1.84 30.00
CA ALA A 58 -4.76 -0.98 31.13
C ALA A 58 -5.95 -0.16 31.67
N GLN A 59 -6.79 0.39 30.79
CA GLN A 59 -8.00 1.11 31.19
C GLN A 59 -9.05 0.18 31.81
N ALA A 60 -9.18 -1.06 31.31
CA ALA A 60 -10.06 -2.05 31.91
C ALA A 60 -9.60 -2.40 33.34
N GLU A 61 -8.29 -2.51 33.58
CA GLU A 61 -7.72 -2.69 34.92
C GLU A 61 -7.99 -1.48 35.83
N GLU A 62 -7.70 -0.27 35.35
CA GLU A 62 -7.87 0.97 36.11
C GLU A 62 -9.33 1.20 36.52
N ARG A 63 -10.27 0.86 35.63
CA ARG A 63 -11.71 1.00 35.87
C ARG A 63 -12.33 -0.19 36.62
N GLY A 64 -11.55 -1.22 36.94
CA GLY A 64 -12.04 -2.40 37.67
C GLY A 64 -12.96 -3.32 36.87
N ALA A 65 -12.76 -3.42 35.55
CA ALA A 65 -13.50 -4.36 34.71
C ALA A 65 -13.29 -5.80 35.18
N ARG A 66 -14.33 -6.64 35.06
CA ARG A 66 -14.26 -8.06 35.47
C ARG A 66 -13.68 -8.97 34.39
N LEU A 67 -13.69 -8.50 33.15
CA LEU A 67 -13.31 -9.27 31.97
C LEU A 67 -12.92 -8.33 30.83
N VAL A 68 -11.88 -8.68 30.09
CA VAL A 68 -11.58 -8.11 28.78
C VAL A 68 -11.85 -9.16 27.71
N ILE A 69 -12.56 -8.80 26.64
CA ILE A 69 -12.84 -9.65 25.49
C ILE A 69 -12.17 -9.04 24.26
N LEU A 70 -11.21 -9.75 23.70
CA LEU A 70 -10.59 -9.44 22.41
C LEU A 70 -11.43 -10.10 21.32
N GLN A 71 -12.35 -9.35 20.71
CA GLN A 71 -13.14 -9.86 19.60
C GLN A 71 -12.35 -9.71 18.30
N MET A 72 -12.00 -10.82 17.65
CA MET A 72 -11.04 -10.83 16.56
C MET A 72 -11.58 -11.39 15.24
N ASP A 73 -11.23 -10.69 14.16
CA ASP A 73 -11.21 -11.16 12.78
C ASP A 73 -9.94 -10.63 12.11
N THR A 74 -8.91 -11.47 12.03
CA THR A 74 -7.57 -11.07 11.57
C THR A 74 -6.90 -12.13 10.68
N PRO A 75 -6.30 -11.71 9.57
CA PRO A 75 -5.41 -12.57 8.78
C PRO A 75 -4.02 -12.76 9.42
N GLY A 76 -3.69 -12.00 10.48
CA GLY A 76 -2.35 -11.94 11.05
C GLY A 76 -1.77 -10.53 11.07
N GLY A 77 -0.45 -10.44 11.22
CA GLY A 77 0.25 -9.17 11.14
C GLY A 77 1.69 -9.25 11.64
N LEU A 78 2.24 -8.11 12.06
CA LEU A 78 3.65 -8.00 12.45
C LEU A 78 3.96 -8.76 13.74
N ASP A 79 5.06 -9.50 13.76
CA ASP A 79 5.55 -10.23 14.95
C ASP A 79 5.74 -9.32 16.17
N SER A 80 6.27 -8.10 15.96
CA SER A 80 6.44 -7.12 17.04
C SER A 80 5.12 -6.74 17.71
N ALA A 81 4.10 -6.37 16.91
CA ALA A 81 2.78 -5.99 17.41
C ALA A 81 2.06 -7.19 18.07
N MET A 82 2.22 -8.40 17.54
CA MET A 82 1.74 -9.63 18.16
C MET A 82 2.35 -9.85 19.55
N ARG A 83 3.68 -9.76 19.66
CA ARG A 83 4.40 -9.94 20.95
C ARG A 83 4.06 -8.86 21.96
N ASP A 84 3.87 -7.62 21.52
CA ASP A 84 3.36 -6.52 22.35
C ASP A 84 2.01 -6.86 22.98
N ILE A 85 1.04 -7.30 22.17
CA ILE A 85 -0.29 -7.72 22.64
C ILE A 85 -0.18 -8.90 23.62
N ILE A 86 0.63 -9.91 23.29
CA ILE A 86 0.80 -11.08 24.17
C ILE A 86 1.41 -10.68 25.51
N ARG A 87 2.42 -9.79 25.52
CA ARG A 87 2.98 -9.27 26.76
C ARG A 87 1.93 -8.55 27.60
N ALA A 88 1.07 -7.74 26.99
CA ALA A 88 -0.03 -7.08 27.69
C ALA A 88 -1.01 -8.09 28.29
N ILE A 89 -1.37 -9.14 27.54
CA ILE A 89 -2.25 -10.23 28.03
C ILE A 89 -1.63 -10.95 29.23
N LEU A 90 -0.34 -11.32 29.15
CA LEU A 90 0.35 -12.06 30.19
C LEU A 90 0.57 -11.22 31.46
N ALA A 91 0.74 -9.90 31.31
CA ALA A 91 0.86 -8.97 32.43
C ALA A 91 -0.49 -8.60 33.07
N SER A 92 -1.60 -8.89 32.38
CA SER A 92 -2.94 -8.47 32.81
C SER A 92 -3.36 -9.10 34.15
N ARG A 93 -3.93 -8.28 35.01
CA ARG A 93 -4.62 -8.66 36.26
C ARG A 93 -6.11 -8.90 36.03
N VAL A 94 -6.67 -8.36 34.95
CA VAL A 94 -8.04 -8.66 34.51
C VAL A 94 -8.00 -9.85 33.54
N PRO A 95 -8.87 -10.86 33.69
CA PRO A 95 -8.95 -11.96 32.75
C PRO A 95 -9.21 -11.49 31.31
N VAL A 96 -8.42 -12.00 30.37
CA VAL A 96 -8.52 -11.69 28.93
C VAL A 96 -9.00 -12.90 28.15
N VAL A 97 -10.11 -12.75 27.45
CA VAL A 97 -10.75 -13.75 26.59
C VAL A 97 -10.51 -13.39 25.13
N SER A 98 -9.95 -14.28 24.34
CA SER A 98 -9.94 -14.14 22.89
C SER A 98 -11.21 -14.76 22.32
N TYR A 99 -11.94 -14.02 21.48
CA TYR A 99 -13.17 -14.49 20.84
C TYR A 99 -13.12 -14.25 19.33
N VAL A 100 -12.93 -15.32 18.55
CA VAL A 100 -12.95 -15.27 17.08
C VAL A 100 -14.40 -15.16 16.62
N ALA A 101 -14.79 -13.98 16.14
CA ALA A 101 -16.18 -13.67 15.81
C ALA A 101 -16.27 -12.41 14.94
N PRO A 102 -17.35 -12.24 14.14
CA PRO A 102 -18.55 -13.09 14.05
C PRO A 102 -18.32 -14.39 13.25
N SER A 103 -19.37 -15.16 12.96
CA SER A 103 -19.29 -16.26 12.00
C SER A 103 -18.68 -15.80 10.66
N GLY A 104 -17.77 -16.59 10.10
CA GLY A 104 -16.96 -16.23 8.93
C GLY A 104 -15.63 -15.56 9.27
N ALA A 105 -15.44 -15.10 10.52
CA ALA A 105 -14.19 -14.53 10.98
C ALA A 105 -13.07 -15.58 11.12
N ARG A 106 -11.84 -15.10 11.21
CA ARG A 106 -10.66 -15.95 11.42
C ARG A 106 -9.69 -15.35 12.43
N ALA A 107 -8.90 -16.23 13.05
CA ALA A 107 -7.69 -15.87 13.78
C ALA A 107 -6.52 -16.60 13.13
N ALA A 108 -5.95 -15.99 12.09
CA ALA A 108 -4.80 -16.56 11.38
C ALA A 108 -3.48 -15.92 11.86
N SER A 109 -2.36 -16.63 11.67
CA SER A 109 -1.02 -16.12 11.93
C SER A 109 -0.89 -15.54 13.36
N ALA A 110 -0.56 -14.26 13.50
CA ALA A 110 -0.48 -13.56 14.80
C ALA A 110 -1.74 -13.73 15.68
N GLY A 111 -2.94 -13.84 15.09
CA GLY A 111 -4.18 -14.09 15.82
C GLY A 111 -4.16 -15.41 16.60
N THR A 112 -3.53 -16.45 16.06
CA THR A 112 -3.37 -17.75 16.71
C THR A 112 -2.54 -17.62 17.99
N TYR A 113 -1.42 -16.89 17.95
CA TYR A 113 -0.57 -16.67 19.12
C TYR A 113 -1.26 -15.84 20.21
N ILE A 114 -1.98 -14.78 19.83
CA ILE A 114 -2.76 -13.95 20.75
C ILE A 114 -3.82 -14.79 21.46
N MET A 115 -4.51 -15.67 20.71
CA MET A 115 -5.48 -16.59 21.27
C MET A 115 -4.82 -17.58 22.24
N TYR A 116 -3.67 -18.15 21.87
CA TYR A 116 -2.91 -19.08 22.71
C TYR A 116 -2.42 -18.43 24.01
N ALA A 117 -2.09 -17.14 24.01
CA ALA A 117 -1.70 -16.41 25.20
C ALA A 117 -2.88 -16.08 26.15
N SER A 118 -4.10 -16.03 25.61
CA SER A 118 -5.29 -15.60 26.34
C SER A 118 -5.71 -16.57 27.44
N HIS A 119 -6.41 -16.04 28.44
CA HIS A 119 -6.87 -16.82 29.58
C HIS A 119 -7.98 -17.79 29.18
N VAL A 120 -8.87 -17.34 28.28
CA VAL A 120 -9.88 -18.18 27.64
C VAL A 120 -9.83 -17.93 26.13
N ALA A 121 -9.97 -18.99 25.36
CA ALA A 121 -10.02 -18.99 23.91
C ALA A 121 -11.41 -19.46 23.45
N ALA A 122 -12.11 -18.64 22.68
CA ALA A 122 -13.45 -18.89 22.22
C ALA A 122 -13.57 -18.63 20.72
N MET A 123 -14.44 -19.39 20.05
CA MET A 123 -14.71 -19.22 18.62
C MET A 123 -16.21 -19.20 18.36
N ALA A 124 -16.67 -18.38 17.42
CA ALA A 124 -18.01 -18.47 16.88
C ALA A 124 -18.14 -19.65 15.90
N PRO A 125 -19.35 -20.19 15.69
CA PRO A 125 -19.57 -21.17 14.63
C PRO A 125 -19.10 -20.65 13.26
N ALA A 126 -18.59 -21.54 12.42
CA ALA A 126 -18.05 -21.21 11.08
C ALA A 126 -16.92 -20.16 11.11
N THR A 127 -16.03 -20.27 12.10
CA THR A 127 -14.76 -19.51 12.13
C THR A 127 -13.57 -20.46 12.06
N ASN A 128 -12.40 -19.89 11.78
CA ASN A 128 -11.17 -20.65 11.51
C ASN A 128 -9.98 -20.09 12.30
N LEU A 129 -9.05 -20.97 12.67
CA LEU A 129 -7.86 -20.67 13.46
C LEU A 129 -6.63 -21.39 12.87
N GLY A 130 -5.46 -20.78 12.90
CA GLY A 130 -4.19 -21.44 12.53
C GLY A 130 -3.36 -20.64 11.53
N ALA A 131 -2.76 -21.31 10.54
CA ALA A 131 -1.86 -20.71 9.54
C ALA A 131 -0.80 -19.79 10.21
N ALA A 132 -0.07 -20.35 11.17
CA ALA A 132 0.82 -19.65 12.08
C ALA A 132 2.28 -19.60 11.63
N THR A 133 2.57 -19.98 10.39
CA THR A 133 3.92 -19.99 9.83
C THR A 133 4.44 -18.55 9.67
N PRO A 134 5.63 -18.22 10.22
CA PRO A 134 6.23 -16.91 10.01
C PRO A 134 6.66 -16.74 8.56
N VAL A 135 6.38 -15.57 8.00
CA VAL A 135 6.86 -15.16 6.67
C VAL A 135 7.76 -13.94 6.82
N ALA A 136 8.85 -13.90 6.05
CA ALA A 136 9.76 -12.77 6.07
C ALA A 136 9.14 -11.59 5.30
N ILE A 137 9.16 -10.41 5.91
CA ILE A 137 8.76 -9.17 5.25
C ILE A 137 10.04 -8.54 4.68
N GLY A 138 10.21 -8.59 3.36
CA GLY A 138 11.29 -7.87 2.66
C GLY A 138 12.67 -8.54 2.64
N GLY A 139 12.76 -9.80 2.19
CA GLY A 139 14.03 -10.45 1.86
C GLY A 139 14.05 -10.95 0.42
N GLU A 140 15.17 -10.78 -0.31
CA GLU A 140 15.35 -11.44 -1.61
C GLU A 140 15.12 -12.96 -1.45
N PRO A 141 14.37 -13.62 -2.36
CA PRO A 141 14.42 -15.07 -2.44
C PRO A 141 15.88 -15.46 -2.72
N PRO A 142 16.54 -16.28 -1.87
CA PRO A 142 17.90 -16.69 -2.14
C PRO A 142 17.92 -17.46 -3.45
N ARG A 143 18.81 -17.08 -4.38
CA ARG A 143 19.19 -17.97 -5.47
C ARG A 143 19.62 -19.30 -4.84
N GLU A 144 19.02 -20.40 -5.30
CA GLU A 144 19.39 -21.74 -4.89
C GLU A 144 20.92 -21.87 -4.89
N PRO A 145 21.54 -22.37 -3.81
CA PRO A 145 22.96 -22.69 -3.86
C PRO A 145 23.14 -23.77 -4.92
N GLU A 146 23.85 -23.43 -5.99
CA GLU A 146 24.34 -24.41 -6.96
C GLU A 146 25.00 -25.55 -6.18
N ARG A 147 24.51 -26.78 -6.40
CA ARG A 147 25.08 -27.97 -5.80
C ARG A 147 26.56 -28.02 -6.18
N PRO A 148 27.50 -28.04 -5.21
CA PRO A 148 28.91 -28.20 -5.55
C PRO A 148 29.11 -29.65 -6.00
N GLY A 149 29.21 -29.86 -7.31
CA GLY A 149 29.62 -31.15 -7.87
C GLY A 149 28.74 -31.69 -8.98
N THR A 150 28.63 -30.97 -10.09
CA THR A 150 28.47 -31.61 -11.40
C THR A 150 29.42 -30.92 -12.36
N LYS A 151 30.64 -31.46 -12.45
CA LYS A 151 31.48 -31.22 -13.62
C LYS A 151 30.77 -31.88 -14.82
N PRO A 152 30.73 -31.26 -16.01
CA PRO A 152 30.20 -31.91 -17.19
C PRO A 152 31.05 -33.13 -17.53
N ASP A 153 30.38 -34.23 -17.86
CA ASP A 153 30.99 -35.48 -18.29
C ASP A 153 31.85 -35.28 -19.56
N GLU A 154 33.15 -35.50 -19.44
CA GLU A 154 34.01 -35.93 -20.54
C GLU A 154 34.60 -37.29 -20.17
N ALA A 155 34.34 -38.29 -21.03
CA ALA A 155 34.80 -39.66 -20.91
C ALA A 155 36.20 -39.84 -21.58
N PRO A 156 36.87 -41.00 -21.46
CA PRO A 156 38.04 -41.20 -20.62
C PRO A 156 39.35 -41.37 -21.42
N ALA A 157 40.49 -41.20 -20.74
CA ALA A 157 41.76 -41.72 -21.22
C ALA A 157 42.59 -42.27 -20.05
N ASP A 158 43.09 -43.47 -20.25
CA ASP A 158 43.93 -44.30 -19.39
C ASP A 158 45.24 -43.60 -18.97
N ASP A 159 45.73 -43.83 -17.75
CA ASP A 159 46.93 -44.66 -17.54
C ASP A 159 47.24 -44.91 -16.05
N ALA A 160 47.95 -46.00 -15.81
CA ALA A 160 48.24 -46.63 -14.52
C ALA A 160 49.33 -45.95 -13.67
N SER A 161 49.28 -46.14 -12.34
CA SER A 161 50.33 -46.81 -11.52
C SER A 161 50.25 -46.45 -10.02
N GLU A 162 50.23 -47.49 -9.16
CA GLU A 162 51.01 -47.69 -7.89
C GLU A 162 51.11 -46.54 -6.83
N ALA A 163 51.12 -46.74 -5.51
CA ALA A 163 51.01 -47.87 -4.60
C ALA A 163 50.93 -47.34 -3.14
N GLU A 164 50.55 -48.23 -2.22
CA GLU A 164 50.90 -48.30 -0.79
C GLU A 164 50.21 -47.44 0.32
N LYS A 165 49.90 -48.17 1.40
CA LYS A 165 49.21 -47.85 2.69
C LYS A 165 50.28 -47.61 3.80
N PRO A 166 49.99 -47.68 5.14
CA PRO A 166 48.93 -47.12 6.01
C PRO A 166 49.50 -46.41 7.28
N GLY A 167 48.64 -45.76 8.08
CA GLY A 167 48.94 -45.42 9.49
C GLY A 167 47.82 -44.58 10.13
N SER A 168 46.89 -45.21 10.88
CA SER A 168 46.85 -45.26 12.36
C SER A 168 46.43 -43.95 13.04
N GLY A 169 45.34 -43.97 13.80
CA GLY A 169 45.04 -42.89 14.75
C GLY A 169 43.57 -42.76 15.11
N ASP A 170 43.19 -43.44 16.16
CA ASP A 170 41.88 -43.49 16.80
C ASP A 170 41.37 -42.10 17.27
N SER A 171 40.12 -41.78 16.94
CA SER A 171 39.29 -40.89 17.76
C SER A 171 37.83 -41.13 17.43
N ALA A 172 37.20 -41.92 18.30
CA ALA A 172 35.78 -42.16 18.40
C ALA A 172 34.98 -40.84 18.45
N ALA A 173 34.62 -40.32 17.28
CA ALA A 173 33.59 -39.31 17.14
C ALA A 173 32.22 -40.00 17.30
N ARG A 174 31.53 -39.64 18.38
CA ARG A 174 30.10 -39.93 18.59
C ARG A 174 29.33 -39.63 17.31
N ARG A 175 28.83 -40.69 16.66
CA ARG A 175 27.87 -40.59 15.56
C ARG A 175 26.63 -39.86 16.10
N LYS A 176 26.41 -38.62 15.65
CA LYS A 176 25.08 -38.01 15.69
C LYS A 176 24.16 -38.89 14.83
N PRO A 177 22.90 -39.16 15.24
CA PRO A 177 21.96 -39.80 14.35
C PRO A 177 21.73 -38.86 13.17
N ALA A 178 22.16 -39.30 11.99
CA ALA A 178 21.69 -38.76 10.73
C ALA A 178 20.39 -39.51 10.44
N ASP A 179 19.26 -38.84 10.63
CA ASP A 179 17.96 -39.13 9.99
C ASP A 179 16.91 -38.18 10.59
N GLU A 180 17.01 -36.90 10.25
CA GLU A 180 15.83 -36.03 10.18
C GLU A 180 15.73 -35.54 8.74
N PRO A 181 14.57 -35.66 8.07
CA PRO A 181 14.38 -35.13 6.73
C PRO A 181 14.72 -33.65 6.74
N MET A 182 15.68 -33.25 5.91
CA MET A 182 16.07 -31.85 5.77
C MET A 182 14.87 -31.07 5.20
N GLU A 183 14.16 -30.32 6.04
CA GLU A 183 13.05 -29.48 5.57
C GLU A 183 13.58 -28.44 4.56
N PRO A 184 12.91 -28.28 3.41
CA PRO A 184 13.30 -27.29 2.40
C PRO A 184 13.09 -25.88 2.97
N GLY A 185 14.16 -25.08 3.01
CA GLY A 185 14.12 -23.68 3.45
C GLY A 185 15.51 -23.11 3.77
N SER A 186 15.64 -21.79 3.67
CA SER A 186 16.89 -21.10 4.00
C SER A 186 17.26 -21.28 5.49
N ALA A 187 18.54 -21.09 5.84
CA ALA A 187 18.96 -21.17 7.24
C ALA A 187 18.23 -20.14 8.14
N THR A 188 17.81 -19.01 7.58
CA THR A 188 17.06 -17.97 8.27
C THR A 188 15.60 -18.35 8.47
N GLU A 189 14.93 -18.89 7.46
CA GLU A 189 13.56 -19.42 7.56
C GLU A 189 13.45 -20.50 8.63
N ARG A 190 14.39 -21.47 8.63
CA ARG A 190 14.39 -22.53 9.65
C ARG A 190 14.57 -21.98 11.06
N LYS A 191 15.38 -20.93 11.24
CA LYS A 191 15.53 -20.25 12.54
C LYS A 191 14.24 -19.55 12.94
N ALA A 192 13.59 -18.85 12.02
CA ALA A 192 12.32 -18.17 12.28
C ALA A 192 11.21 -19.16 12.63
N VAL A 193 11.06 -20.26 11.87
CA VAL A 193 10.10 -21.33 12.15
C VAL A 193 10.37 -21.97 13.51
N ASN A 194 11.63 -22.30 13.83
CA ASN A 194 11.95 -22.91 15.12
C ASN A 194 11.71 -21.96 16.31
N ASP A 195 12.00 -20.66 16.18
CA ASP A 195 11.65 -19.65 17.19
C ASP A 195 10.12 -19.56 17.37
N ALA A 196 9.39 -19.48 16.26
CA ALA A 196 7.94 -19.40 16.24
C ALA A 196 7.27 -20.65 16.86
N VAL A 197 7.82 -21.85 16.60
CA VAL A 197 7.41 -23.12 17.23
C VAL A 197 7.69 -23.09 18.73
N ALA A 198 8.91 -22.72 19.14
CA ALA A 198 9.25 -22.65 20.57
C ALA A 198 8.32 -21.67 21.30
N TYR A 199 8.01 -20.53 20.69
CA TYR A 199 7.16 -19.51 21.26
C TYR A 199 5.71 -19.98 21.44
N ILE A 200 5.08 -20.53 20.38
CA ILE A 200 3.68 -20.98 20.48
C ILE A 200 3.53 -22.18 21.42
N ARG A 201 4.51 -23.09 21.45
CA ARG A 201 4.54 -24.22 22.38
C ARG A 201 4.60 -23.75 23.83
N GLY A 202 5.44 -22.75 24.13
CA GLY A 202 5.50 -22.16 25.47
C GLY A 202 4.17 -21.53 25.91
N LEU A 203 3.45 -20.87 24.99
CA LEU A 203 2.10 -20.35 25.26
C LEU A 203 1.07 -21.47 25.46
N ALA A 204 1.17 -22.55 24.67
CA ALA A 204 0.31 -23.73 24.77
C ALA A 204 0.48 -24.40 26.13
N GLU A 205 1.71 -24.67 26.54
CA GLU A 205 2.06 -25.27 27.84
C GLU A 205 1.60 -24.37 29.00
N LEU A 206 1.83 -23.06 28.91
CA LEU A 206 1.39 -22.09 29.93
C LEU A 206 -0.13 -22.12 30.15
N ARG A 207 -0.91 -22.39 29.10
CA ARG A 207 -2.38 -22.35 29.14
C ARG A 207 -3.04 -23.73 29.09
N GLY A 208 -2.25 -24.81 29.12
CA GLY A 208 -2.78 -26.18 29.04
C GLY A 208 -3.51 -26.50 27.74
N ARG A 209 -3.10 -25.86 26.63
CA ARG A 209 -3.65 -26.08 25.28
C ARG A 209 -2.81 -27.09 24.51
N ASN A 210 -3.39 -27.64 23.45
CA ASN A 210 -2.72 -28.64 22.60
C ASN A 210 -1.42 -28.10 21.99
N VAL A 211 -0.31 -28.70 22.42
CA VAL A 211 1.06 -28.28 22.09
C VAL A 211 1.46 -28.84 20.73
N GLU A 212 1.04 -30.06 20.43
CA GLU A 212 1.32 -30.75 19.17
C GLU A 212 0.67 -30.02 17.99
N TRP A 213 -0.60 -29.63 18.15
CA TRP A 213 -1.30 -28.85 17.14
C TRP A 213 -0.73 -27.45 17.01
N ALA A 214 -0.34 -26.80 18.11
CA ALA A 214 0.31 -25.50 18.08
C ALA A 214 1.58 -25.53 17.22
N GLU A 215 2.40 -26.57 17.34
CA GLU A 215 3.56 -26.77 16.47
C GLU A 215 3.17 -27.01 15.01
N GLN A 216 2.16 -27.84 14.74
CA GLN A 216 1.66 -28.09 13.38
C GLN A 216 1.09 -26.82 12.71
N ALA A 217 0.45 -25.94 13.47
CA ALA A 217 -0.05 -24.67 12.98
C ALA A 217 1.09 -23.79 12.41
N VAL A 218 2.31 -23.94 12.93
CA VAL A 218 3.51 -23.21 12.49
C VAL A 218 4.25 -23.97 11.40
N ARG A 219 4.56 -25.26 11.58
CA ARG A 219 5.36 -26.04 10.61
C ARG A 219 4.62 -26.37 9.33
N ALA A 220 3.33 -26.71 9.45
CA ALA A 220 2.52 -27.19 8.33
C ALA A 220 1.46 -26.17 7.87
N ALA A 221 1.48 -24.94 8.42
CA ALA A 221 0.46 -23.92 8.21
C ALA A 221 -0.98 -24.44 8.46
N ALA A 222 -1.12 -25.40 9.38
CA ALA A 222 -2.40 -26.08 9.62
C ALA A 222 -3.47 -25.10 10.11
N SER A 223 -4.72 -25.32 9.68
CA SER A 223 -5.88 -24.53 10.09
C SER A 223 -7.01 -25.44 10.57
N LEU A 224 -7.79 -24.97 11.54
CA LEU A 224 -8.92 -25.69 12.12
C LEU A 224 -10.21 -24.89 12.05
N SER A 225 -11.32 -25.61 11.89
CA SER A 225 -12.65 -25.08 12.21
C SER A 225 -12.85 -24.98 13.73
N ALA A 226 -13.79 -24.14 14.16
CA ALA A 226 -14.18 -24.02 15.57
C ALA A 226 -14.46 -25.38 16.25
N LYS A 227 -15.10 -26.33 15.54
CA LYS A 227 -15.44 -27.65 16.09
C LYS A 227 -14.21 -28.52 16.34
N GLU A 228 -13.27 -28.54 15.39
CA GLU A 228 -12.03 -29.31 15.51
C GLU A 228 -11.11 -28.70 16.57
N ALA A 229 -11.05 -27.36 16.62
CA ALA A 229 -10.29 -26.64 17.64
C ALA A 229 -10.78 -26.97 19.05
N LEU A 230 -12.09 -27.07 19.26
CA LEU A 230 -12.65 -27.48 20.56
C LEU A 230 -12.32 -28.96 20.85
N ALA A 231 -12.52 -29.84 19.86
CA ALA A 231 -12.27 -31.28 20.03
C ALA A 231 -10.81 -31.60 20.36
N MET A 232 -9.86 -30.81 19.85
CA MET A 232 -8.43 -30.98 20.09
C MET A 232 -7.90 -30.17 21.26
N ASN A 233 -8.75 -29.52 22.07
CA ASN A 233 -8.31 -28.67 23.20
C ASN A 233 -7.36 -27.52 22.77
N VAL A 234 -7.67 -26.93 21.62
CA VAL A 234 -7.03 -25.70 21.13
C VAL A 234 -7.79 -24.46 21.63
N ILE A 235 -9.11 -24.59 21.77
CA ILE A 235 -9.99 -23.58 22.37
C ILE A 235 -10.82 -24.16 23.51
N ASP A 236 -11.41 -23.28 24.31
CA ASP A 236 -12.15 -23.60 25.51
C ASP A 236 -13.67 -23.76 25.28
N VAL A 237 -14.24 -22.95 24.38
CA VAL A 237 -15.70 -22.90 24.11
C VAL A 237 -16.03 -22.46 22.68
N ILE A 238 -17.20 -22.87 22.21
CA ILE A 238 -17.82 -22.34 20.98
C ILE A 238 -19.08 -21.56 21.37
N ALA A 239 -19.11 -20.27 21.05
CA ALA A 239 -20.20 -19.37 21.46
C ALA A 239 -20.74 -18.58 20.27
N ARG A 240 -22.07 -18.48 20.14
CA ARG A 240 -22.72 -17.83 18.98
C ARG A 240 -22.60 -16.30 19.01
N ASP A 241 -22.61 -15.73 20.20
CA ASP A 241 -22.52 -14.30 20.46
C ASP A 241 -21.90 -14.04 21.85
N LEU A 242 -21.75 -12.76 22.22
CA LEU A 242 -21.19 -12.36 23.51
C LEU A 242 -22.03 -12.84 24.70
N PRO A 243 -23.38 -12.72 24.71
CA PRO A 243 -24.19 -13.30 25.79
C PRO A 243 -23.98 -14.81 25.99
N ASP A 244 -23.95 -15.59 24.90
CA ASP A 244 -23.70 -17.04 24.94
C ASP A 244 -22.29 -17.33 25.47
N LEU A 245 -21.28 -16.57 25.02
CA LEU A 245 -19.91 -16.66 25.52
C LEU A 245 -19.84 -16.44 27.04
N LEU A 246 -20.40 -15.33 27.52
CA LEU A 246 -20.41 -14.97 28.93
C LEU A 246 -21.12 -16.03 29.78
N ALA A 247 -22.19 -16.64 29.27
CA ALA A 247 -22.89 -17.72 29.96
C ALA A 247 -22.05 -19.00 30.06
N GLN A 248 -21.29 -19.36 29.02
CA GLN A 248 -20.49 -20.60 28.98
C GLN A 248 -19.19 -20.53 29.78
N ILE A 249 -18.63 -19.34 29.98
CA ILE A 249 -17.36 -19.16 30.71
C ILE A 249 -17.56 -18.80 32.19
N ASP A 250 -18.80 -18.59 32.62
CA ASP A 250 -19.15 -18.27 34.01
C ASP A 250 -18.73 -19.38 34.96
N GLY A 251 -18.14 -19.00 36.09
CA GLY A 251 -17.62 -19.90 37.11
C GLY A 251 -16.29 -20.57 36.79
N ARG A 252 -15.70 -20.34 35.60
CA ARG A 252 -14.36 -20.88 35.27
C ARG A 252 -13.28 -20.18 36.08
N GLU A 253 -12.28 -20.93 36.51
CA GLU A 253 -11.09 -20.38 37.17
C GLU A 253 -9.96 -20.18 36.15
N VAL A 254 -9.34 -19.00 36.14
CA VAL A 254 -8.24 -18.67 35.25
C VAL A 254 -7.06 -18.07 36.01
N GLN A 255 -5.86 -18.36 35.56
CA GLN A 255 -4.63 -17.83 36.16
C GLN A 255 -4.23 -16.50 35.51
N VAL A 256 -4.43 -15.39 36.22
CA VAL A 256 -3.94 -14.05 35.82
C VAL A 256 -2.64 -13.72 36.55
N SER A 257 -1.99 -12.59 36.19
CA SER A 257 -0.73 -12.16 36.83
C SER A 257 -0.86 -11.97 38.35
N GLY A 258 -2.05 -11.62 38.83
CA GLY A 258 -2.36 -11.43 40.26
C GLY A 258 -2.76 -12.68 41.04
N GLY A 259 -2.83 -13.86 40.41
CA GLY A 259 -3.29 -15.11 41.04
C GLY A 259 -4.48 -15.75 40.30
N PRO A 260 -5.07 -16.83 40.85
CA PRO A 260 -6.28 -17.42 40.30
C PRO A 260 -7.48 -16.46 40.47
N VAL A 261 -8.28 -16.32 39.43
CA VAL A 261 -9.52 -15.54 39.43
C VAL A 261 -10.65 -16.39 38.86
N THR A 262 -11.76 -16.47 39.59
CA THR A 262 -13.00 -17.08 39.09
C THR A 262 -13.79 -16.05 38.28
N LEU A 263 -14.14 -16.42 37.05
CA LEU A 263 -14.94 -15.61 36.14
C LEU A 263 -16.38 -15.51 36.67
N ALA A 264 -16.80 -14.31 37.07
CA ALA A 264 -18.19 -14.00 37.37
C ALA A 264 -18.73 -13.15 36.21
N THR A 265 -19.32 -13.82 35.22
CA THR A 265 -19.67 -13.22 33.92
C THR A 265 -21.17 -13.04 33.72
N ARG A 266 -21.99 -13.61 34.61
CA ARG A 266 -23.44 -13.33 34.62
C ARG A 266 -23.72 -11.86 34.88
N HIS A 267 -24.65 -11.32 34.11
CA HIS A 267 -25.14 -9.94 34.25
C HIS A 267 -24.07 -8.85 34.09
N LEU A 268 -22.92 -9.15 33.49
CA LEU A 268 -21.95 -8.11 33.14
C LEU A 268 -22.53 -7.19 32.07
N THR A 269 -22.44 -5.89 32.32
CA THR A 269 -22.68 -4.89 31.28
C THR A 269 -21.54 -4.95 30.27
N ILE A 270 -21.84 -5.04 28.99
CA ILE A 270 -20.83 -5.09 27.93
C ILE A 270 -20.56 -3.66 27.46
N GLU A 271 -19.33 -3.19 27.65
CA GLU A 271 -18.86 -1.93 27.13
C GLU A 271 -17.89 -2.15 25.97
N ARG A 272 -18.21 -1.63 24.79
CA ARG A 272 -17.25 -1.57 23.69
C ARG A 272 -16.40 -0.32 23.82
N MET A 273 -15.09 -0.50 23.78
CA MET A 273 -14.15 0.61 23.70
C MET A 273 -13.71 0.75 22.26
N GLU A 274 -14.07 1.84 21.61
CA GLU A 274 -13.63 2.10 20.24
C GLU A 274 -12.21 2.71 20.23
N PRO A 275 -11.45 2.53 19.13
CA PRO A 275 -10.14 3.16 19.00
C PRO A 275 -10.23 4.70 19.04
N ASP A 276 -9.40 5.34 19.86
CA ASP A 276 -9.28 6.81 19.90
C ASP A 276 -8.89 7.40 18.54
N TRP A 277 -9.19 8.69 18.31
CA TRP A 277 -8.83 9.41 17.06
C TRP A 277 -7.35 9.28 16.69
N ARG A 278 -6.45 9.24 17.69
CA ARG A 278 -5.01 9.09 17.46
C ARG A 278 -4.68 7.68 16.95
N THR A 279 -5.32 6.66 17.50
CA THR A 279 -5.16 5.27 17.03
C THR A 279 -5.76 5.13 15.64
N GLN A 280 -6.92 5.73 15.38
CA GLN A 280 -7.54 5.75 14.06
C GLN A 280 -6.61 6.42 13.04
N LEU A 281 -6.06 7.60 13.35
CA LEU A 281 -5.09 8.28 12.50
C LEU A 281 -3.85 7.42 12.24
N LEU A 282 -3.30 6.81 13.29
CA LEU A 282 -2.16 5.90 13.15
C LEU A 282 -2.50 4.71 12.24
N SER A 283 -3.66 4.09 12.41
CA SER A 283 -4.11 2.96 11.58
C SER A 283 -4.28 3.33 10.11
N VAL A 284 -4.77 4.55 9.83
CA VAL A 284 -4.89 5.10 8.48
C VAL A 284 -3.51 5.32 7.86
N ILE A 285 -2.57 5.92 8.60
CA ILE A 285 -1.22 6.21 8.09
C ILE A 285 -0.42 4.91 7.91
N THR A 286 -0.60 3.91 8.78
CA THR A 286 0.08 2.61 8.64
C THR A 286 -0.55 1.69 7.61
N ASN A 287 -1.66 2.07 6.97
CA ASN A 287 -2.19 1.32 5.84
C ASN A 287 -1.29 1.55 4.60
N PRO A 288 -0.68 0.49 4.01
CA PRO A 288 0.26 0.63 2.89
C PRO A 288 -0.35 1.32 1.66
N THR A 289 -1.63 1.08 1.37
CA THR A 289 -2.32 1.71 0.24
C THR A 289 -2.48 3.22 0.47
N ILE A 290 -2.77 3.63 1.71
CA ILE A 290 -2.90 5.05 2.07
C ILE A 290 -1.53 5.71 2.11
N ALA A 291 -0.52 5.05 2.68
CA ALA A 291 0.87 5.53 2.67
C ALA A 291 1.38 5.76 1.23
N TYR A 292 1.09 4.83 0.32
CA TYR A 292 1.40 4.97 -1.10
C TYR A 292 0.60 6.10 -1.76
N GLY A 293 -0.68 6.26 -1.43
CA GLY A 293 -1.48 7.40 -1.89
C GLY A 293 -0.91 8.74 -1.42
N LEU A 294 -0.50 8.84 -0.15
CA LEU A 294 0.15 10.01 0.42
C LEU A 294 1.49 10.33 -0.25
N LEU A 295 2.26 9.30 -0.64
CA LEU A 295 3.50 9.47 -1.41
C LEU A 295 3.21 10.13 -2.77
N LEU A 296 2.21 9.62 -3.50
CA LEU A 296 1.83 10.16 -4.80
C LEU A 296 1.30 11.60 -4.67
N ILE A 297 0.36 11.84 -3.75
CA ILE A 297 -0.15 13.19 -3.45
C ILE A 297 1.00 14.11 -3.06
N GLY A 298 1.94 13.61 -2.26
CA GLY A 298 3.12 14.33 -1.81
C GLY A 298 3.96 14.82 -2.97
N LEU A 299 4.30 13.91 -3.87
CA LEU A 299 5.13 14.19 -5.03
C LEU A 299 4.41 15.08 -6.06
N TYR A 300 3.13 14.80 -6.36
CA TYR A 300 2.34 15.65 -7.26
C TYR A 300 2.09 17.05 -6.70
N GLY A 301 1.90 17.19 -5.39
CA GLY A 301 1.74 18.50 -4.73
C GLY A 301 2.98 19.38 -4.90
N LEU A 302 4.17 18.80 -4.70
CA LEU A 302 5.45 19.48 -4.93
C LEU A 302 5.66 19.83 -6.41
N LEU A 303 5.24 18.94 -7.33
CA LEU A 303 5.30 19.22 -8.77
C LEU A 303 4.41 20.41 -9.15
N LEU A 304 3.18 20.44 -8.65
CA LEU A 304 2.22 21.51 -8.97
C LEU A 304 2.68 22.87 -8.46
N GLU A 305 3.30 22.93 -7.27
CA GLU A 305 3.95 24.15 -6.77
C GLU A 305 5.12 24.59 -7.68
N GLY A 306 5.93 23.63 -8.14
CA GLY A 306 7.03 23.90 -9.08
C GLY A 306 6.56 24.45 -10.43
N TYR A 307 5.44 23.94 -10.97
CA TYR A 307 4.85 24.43 -12.23
C TYR A 307 4.06 25.73 -12.09
N ASN A 308 3.48 26.00 -10.91
CA ASN A 308 2.70 27.21 -10.64
C ASN A 308 3.32 28.00 -9.48
N PRO A 309 4.43 28.71 -9.72
CA PRO A 309 5.06 29.54 -8.70
C PRO A 309 4.04 30.51 -8.07
N GLY A 310 3.90 30.46 -6.74
CA GLY A 310 2.94 31.28 -5.99
C GLY A 310 1.72 30.50 -5.46
N ALA A 311 1.49 29.27 -5.91
CA ALA A 311 0.53 28.35 -5.28
C ALA A 311 1.21 27.62 -4.11
N ILE A 312 1.19 28.23 -2.92
CA ILE A 312 1.82 27.66 -1.70
C ILE A 312 1.09 26.41 -1.20
N VAL A 313 -0.22 26.33 -1.41
CA VAL A 313 -1.07 25.26 -0.84
C VAL A 313 -0.71 23.86 -1.37
N PRO A 314 -0.58 23.61 -2.69
CA PRO A 314 -0.13 22.32 -3.21
C PRO A 314 1.23 21.89 -2.65
N GLY A 315 2.14 22.83 -2.48
CA GLY A 315 3.47 22.63 -1.91
C GLY A 315 3.47 22.11 -0.49
N VAL A 316 2.77 22.84 0.39
CA VAL A 316 2.64 22.48 1.81
C VAL A 316 1.92 21.15 1.98
N VAL A 317 0.80 20.94 1.27
CA VAL A 317 0.08 19.66 1.29
C VAL A 317 0.96 18.53 0.77
N GLY A 318 1.74 18.80 -0.29
CA GLY A 318 2.69 17.87 -0.88
C GLY A 318 3.77 17.46 0.12
N ALA A 319 4.46 18.42 0.72
CA ALA A 319 5.51 18.18 1.70
C ALA A 319 5.00 17.40 2.94
N ILE A 320 3.84 17.78 3.49
CA ILE A 320 3.25 17.07 4.64
C ILE A 320 2.91 15.63 4.25
N SER A 321 2.25 15.43 3.10
CA SER A 321 1.87 14.09 2.65
C SER A 321 3.08 13.20 2.40
N LEU A 322 4.16 13.76 1.83
CA LEU A 322 5.42 13.07 1.60
C LEU A 322 6.09 12.64 2.91
N LEU A 323 6.15 13.53 3.91
CA LEU A 323 6.71 13.22 5.22
C LEU A 323 5.90 12.13 5.95
N LEU A 324 4.57 12.18 5.87
CA LEU A 324 3.70 11.15 6.45
C LEU A 324 3.88 9.79 5.75
N ALA A 325 4.02 9.79 4.42
CA ALA A 325 4.30 8.58 3.66
C ALA A 325 5.65 7.96 4.04
N LEU A 326 6.71 8.77 4.14
CA LEU A 326 8.03 8.30 4.58
C LEU A 326 8.01 7.75 6.01
N PHE A 327 7.26 8.40 6.92
CA PHE A 327 7.07 7.87 8.27
C PHE A 327 6.33 6.52 8.27
N ALA A 328 5.29 6.37 7.45
CA ALA A 328 4.60 5.10 7.30
C ALA A 328 5.53 4.00 6.76
N PHE A 329 6.33 4.31 5.74
CA PHE A 329 7.34 3.41 5.18
C PHE A 329 8.53 3.13 6.09
N GLN A 330 8.75 3.91 7.14
CA GLN A 330 9.71 3.55 8.17
C GLN A 330 9.15 2.45 9.08
N ILE A 331 7.83 2.47 9.32
CA ILE A 331 7.14 1.49 10.17
C ILE A 331 6.85 0.20 9.40
N LEU A 332 6.51 0.33 8.11
CA LEU A 332 6.38 -0.78 7.18
C LEU A 332 7.79 -1.18 6.72
N SER A 333 8.14 -2.47 6.68
CA SER A 333 9.46 -2.89 6.22
C SER A 333 9.59 -2.80 4.69
N VAL A 334 9.62 -1.59 4.14
CA VAL A 334 9.65 -1.37 2.68
C VAL A 334 11.00 -1.72 2.07
N ASN A 335 10.98 -2.13 0.81
CA ASN A 335 12.19 -2.33 0.03
C ASN A 335 12.71 -0.98 -0.49
N TYR A 336 13.86 -0.53 0.02
CA TYR A 336 14.51 0.72 -0.42
C TYR A 336 14.87 0.72 -1.91
N ALA A 337 15.15 -0.44 -2.52
CA ALA A 337 15.38 -0.54 -3.96
C ALA A 337 14.10 -0.23 -4.73
N GLY A 338 12.95 -0.76 -4.27
CA GLY A 338 11.63 -0.44 -4.82
C GLY A 338 11.29 1.04 -4.71
N LEU A 339 11.57 1.65 -3.54
CA LEU A 339 11.36 3.08 -3.30
C LEU A 339 12.24 3.96 -4.21
N ALA A 340 13.53 3.61 -4.34
CA ALA A 340 14.45 4.32 -5.21
C ALA A 340 14.04 4.21 -6.69
N LEU A 341 13.64 3.02 -7.14
CA LEU A 341 13.20 2.78 -8.52
C LEU A 341 11.88 3.50 -8.83
N LEU A 342 10.94 3.53 -7.88
CA LEU A 342 9.72 4.31 -7.98
C LEU A 342 10.03 5.81 -8.12
N GLY A 343 10.86 6.35 -7.23
CA GLY A 343 11.26 7.75 -7.26
C GLY A 343 11.96 8.12 -8.57
N LEU A 344 12.86 7.25 -9.05
CA LEU A 344 13.50 7.39 -10.36
C LEU A 344 12.48 7.38 -11.51
N GLY A 345 11.50 6.46 -11.47
CA GLY A 345 10.45 6.37 -12.48
C GLY A 345 9.64 7.65 -12.58
N ILE A 346 9.25 8.22 -11.44
CA ILE A 346 8.50 9.47 -11.42
C ILE A 346 9.39 10.63 -11.88
N ALA A 347 10.65 10.70 -11.44
CA ALA A 347 11.61 11.70 -11.91
C ALA A 347 11.80 11.68 -13.43
N MET A 348 11.86 10.49 -14.05
CA MET A 348 11.94 10.33 -15.49
C MET A 348 10.67 10.79 -16.22
N ILE A 349 9.48 10.46 -15.67
CA ILE A 349 8.19 10.95 -16.20
C ILE A 349 8.15 12.49 -16.17
N ILE A 350 8.61 13.11 -15.08
CA ILE A 350 8.69 14.57 -14.96
C ILE A 350 9.70 15.14 -15.96
N ALA A 351 10.88 14.51 -16.08
CA ALA A 351 11.94 14.98 -16.96
C ALA A 351 11.51 15.00 -18.44
N GLU A 352 10.62 14.11 -18.88
CA GLU A 352 10.03 14.15 -20.23
C GLU A 352 9.34 15.49 -20.54
N PHE A 353 8.75 16.17 -19.55
CA PHE A 353 8.11 17.48 -19.75
C PHE A 353 9.12 18.61 -19.99
N PHE A 354 10.32 18.50 -19.43
CA PHE A 354 11.36 19.53 -19.57
C PHE A 354 12.31 19.23 -20.73
N VAL A 355 12.56 17.94 -20.98
CA VAL A 355 13.41 17.44 -22.06
C VAL A 355 12.53 16.54 -22.93
N PRO A 356 11.88 17.10 -23.97
CA PRO A 356 11.01 16.34 -24.85
C PRO A 356 11.83 15.24 -25.54
N SER A 357 11.70 14.02 -25.06
CA SER A 357 12.45 12.86 -25.54
C SER A 357 11.61 11.96 -26.45
N PHE A 358 10.45 12.49 -26.88
CA PHE A 358 9.45 11.80 -27.69
C PHE A 358 8.91 10.54 -27.03
N GLY A 359 8.81 10.56 -25.70
CA GLY A 359 8.22 9.50 -24.90
C GLY A 359 9.20 8.41 -24.45
N ALA A 360 10.50 8.53 -24.73
CA ALA A 360 11.50 7.55 -24.28
C ALA A 360 11.70 7.59 -22.75
N LEU A 361 11.91 8.78 -22.19
CA LEU A 361 11.99 8.99 -20.73
C LEU A 361 10.63 8.71 -20.08
N GLY A 362 9.53 9.12 -20.71
CA GLY A 362 8.18 8.86 -20.20
C GLY A 362 7.85 7.36 -20.12
N LEU A 363 8.17 6.57 -21.15
CA LEU A 363 7.96 5.12 -21.13
C LEU A 363 8.89 4.42 -20.13
N GLY A 364 10.19 4.77 -20.14
CA GLY A 364 11.15 4.22 -19.19
C GLY A 364 10.77 4.54 -17.75
N GLY A 365 10.29 5.76 -17.50
CA GLY A 365 9.81 6.20 -16.20
C GLY A 365 8.54 5.47 -15.76
N LEU A 366 7.61 5.21 -16.68
CA LEU A 366 6.40 4.41 -16.40
C LEU A 366 6.74 2.96 -16.04
N VAL A 367 7.67 2.33 -16.77
CA VAL A 367 8.14 0.97 -16.47
C VAL A 367 8.84 0.94 -15.11
N ALA A 368 9.76 1.86 -14.85
CA ALA A 368 10.44 1.98 -13.56
C ALA A 368 9.45 2.24 -12.41
N PHE A 369 8.43 3.07 -12.62
CA PHE A 369 7.37 3.31 -11.66
C PHE A 369 6.59 2.02 -11.32
N VAL A 370 6.16 1.26 -12.33
CA VAL A 370 5.40 0.02 -12.12
C VAL A 370 6.26 -1.03 -11.41
N VAL A 371 7.47 -1.29 -11.91
CA VAL A 371 8.39 -2.27 -11.33
C VAL A 371 8.79 -1.85 -9.91
N GLY A 372 9.11 -0.58 -9.70
CA GLY A 372 9.41 -0.03 -8.38
C GLY A 372 8.24 -0.15 -7.42
N SER A 373 7.01 0.10 -7.87
CA SER A 373 5.79 -0.04 -7.04
C SER A 373 5.55 -1.49 -6.61
N ILE A 374 5.81 -2.46 -7.50
CA ILE A 374 5.67 -3.88 -7.19
C ILE A 374 6.73 -4.33 -6.17
N ILE A 375 7.99 -3.89 -6.36
CA ILE A 375 9.10 -4.24 -5.45
C ILE A 375 8.99 -3.53 -4.09
N LEU A 376 8.38 -2.34 -4.04
CA LEU A 376 8.32 -1.49 -2.85
C LEU A 376 7.73 -2.20 -1.63
N LEU A 377 6.66 -2.97 -1.85
CA LEU A 377 5.87 -3.64 -0.83
C LEU A 377 5.61 -5.08 -1.29
N ASP A 378 6.69 -5.86 -1.36
CA ASP A 378 6.65 -7.31 -1.56
C ASP A 378 6.57 -7.98 -0.18
N THR A 379 5.34 -8.27 0.26
CA THR A 379 5.09 -8.87 1.57
C THR A 379 4.13 -10.05 1.44
N ASP A 380 4.54 -11.24 1.88
CA ASP A 380 3.65 -12.42 1.92
C ASP A 380 2.56 -12.34 3.01
N VAL A 381 2.30 -11.16 3.58
CA VAL A 381 1.37 -10.96 4.70
C VAL A 381 0.07 -10.32 4.20
N PRO A 382 -1.07 -11.05 4.21
CA PRO A 382 -2.32 -10.51 3.73
C PRO A 382 -2.73 -9.24 4.50
N GLY A 383 -2.97 -8.15 3.76
CA GLY A 383 -3.37 -6.86 4.30
C GLY A 383 -2.24 -5.84 4.47
N PHE A 384 -0.99 -6.21 4.17
CA PHE A 384 0.16 -5.29 4.10
C PHE A 384 0.61 -4.95 2.67
N ASP A 385 -0.15 -5.39 1.66
CA ASP A 385 0.12 -5.08 0.26
C ASP A 385 -0.48 -3.72 -0.18
N VAL A 386 0.12 -3.12 -1.21
CA VAL A 386 -0.54 -2.02 -1.94
C VAL A 386 -1.63 -2.61 -2.82
N ALA A 387 -2.80 -1.96 -2.85
CA ALA A 387 -3.84 -2.31 -3.79
C ALA A 387 -3.32 -2.25 -5.25
N VAL A 388 -3.14 -3.41 -5.89
CA VAL A 388 -2.79 -3.52 -7.31
C VAL A 388 -3.69 -2.66 -8.22
N PRO A 389 -5.01 -2.52 -7.96
CA PRO A 389 -5.86 -1.60 -8.72
C PRO A 389 -5.41 -0.12 -8.67
N LEU A 390 -4.79 0.32 -7.57
CA LEU A 390 -4.26 1.67 -7.45
C LEU A 390 -3.04 1.85 -8.35
N ILE A 391 -2.09 0.91 -8.30
CA ILE A 391 -0.89 0.91 -9.16
C ILE A 391 -1.32 0.86 -10.63
N ALA A 392 -2.22 -0.06 -10.98
CA ALA A 392 -2.74 -0.22 -12.33
C ALA A 392 -3.49 1.04 -12.80
N GLY A 393 -4.28 1.66 -11.93
CA GLY A 393 -4.99 2.90 -12.22
C GLY A 393 -4.04 4.04 -12.57
N VAL A 394 -3.02 4.28 -11.73
CA VAL A 394 -2.01 5.32 -11.97
C VAL A 394 -1.20 5.03 -13.22
N ALA A 395 -0.77 3.77 -13.41
CA ALA A 395 -0.02 3.36 -14.59
C ALA A 395 -0.84 3.50 -15.88
N THR A 396 -2.14 3.19 -15.83
CA THR A 396 -3.05 3.34 -16.98
C THR A 396 -3.23 4.81 -17.35
N VAL A 397 -3.47 5.68 -16.36
CA VAL A 397 -3.60 7.12 -16.59
C VAL A 397 -2.29 7.70 -17.16
N GLY A 398 -1.14 7.33 -16.60
CA GLY A 398 0.16 7.75 -17.10
C GLY A 398 0.45 7.23 -18.52
N GLY A 399 0.11 5.97 -18.79
CA GLY A 399 0.25 5.35 -20.12
C GLY A 399 -0.64 6.01 -21.17
N LEU A 400 -1.90 6.30 -20.86
CA LEU A 400 -2.81 7.02 -21.75
C LEU A 400 -2.32 8.46 -22.02
N ALA A 401 -1.80 9.14 -21.02
CA ALA A 401 -1.19 10.47 -21.20
C ALA A 401 0.02 10.41 -22.15
N LEU A 402 0.88 9.40 -22.00
CA LEU A 402 2.03 9.17 -22.89
C LEU A 402 1.57 8.90 -24.33
N ILE A 403 0.58 8.01 -24.51
CA ILE A 403 0.01 7.71 -25.84
C ILE A 403 -0.59 8.98 -26.46
N GLY A 404 -1.32 9.77 -25.67
CA GLY A 404 -1.89 11.05 -26.12
C GLY A 404 -0.83 12.04 -26.57
N LEU A 405 0.30 12.14 -25.85
CA LEU A 405 1.43 12.99 -26.23
C LEU A 405 2.07 12.55 -27.54
N VAL A 406 2.37 11.26 -27.69
CA VAL A 406 2.94 10.71 -28.94
C VAL A 406 1.96 10.89 -30.10
N TRP A 407 0.67 10.67 -29.87
CA TRP A 407 -0.37 10.90 -30.86
C TRP A 407 -0.42 12.38 -31.28
N LEU A 408 -0.39 13.32 -30.34
CA LEU A 408 -0.39 14.75 -30.64
C LEU A 408 0.81 15.14 -31.48
N VAL A 409 2.02 14.71 -31.09
CA VAL A 409 3.28 15.01 -31.80
C VAL A 409 3.29 14.41 -33.21
N THR A 410 2.91 13.13 -33.34
CA THR A 410 2.85 12.49 -34.66
C THR A 410 1.77 13.13 -35.53
N HIS A 411 0.67 13.60 -34.95
CA HIS A 411 -0.38 14.30 -35.67
C HIS A 411 0.07 15.69 -36.14
N THR A 412 0.80 16.48 -35.34
CA THR A 412 1.34 17.78 -35.77
C THR A 412 2.44 17.65 -36.81
N ILE A 413 3.34 16.66 -36.69
CA ILE A 413 4.40 16.41 -37.69
C ILE A 413 3.79 15.96 -39.02
N ARG A 414 2.68 15.21 -39.00
CA ARG A 414 1.99 14.73 -40.21
C ARG A 414 1.07 15.77 -40.86
N ARG A 415 0.91 16.97 -40.28
CA ARG A 415 0.20 18.06 -40.98
C ARG A 415 1.10 18.58 -42.10
N PRO A 416 0.60 18.69 -43.35
CA PRO A 416 1.37 19.34 -44.40
C PRO A 416 1.71 20.76 -43.93
N ALA A 417 2.99 21.14 -44.01
CA ALA A 417 3.42 22.50 -43.73
C ALA A 417 2.59 23.48 -44.58
N PRO A 418 2.24 24.69 -44.08
CA PRO A 418 1.73 25.75 -44.93
C PRO A 418 2.68 25.92 -46.11
N ALA A 419 2.14 25.80 -47.30
CA ALA A 419 2.87 25.73 -48.55
C ALA A 419 3.84 26.92 -48.67
N GLY A 420 5.13 26.66 -48.44
CA GLY A 420 6.18 27.68 -48.51
C GLY A 420 6.28 28.28 -49.92
N MET A 421 6.87 29.49 -50.00
CA MET A 421 7.08 30.35 -51.17
C MET A 421 7.37 29.65 -52.54
N LEU A 422 7.84 28.41 -52.54
CA LEU A 422 8.08 27.59 -53.73
C LEU A 422 6.80 27.10 -54.46
N THR A 423 5.64 27.12 -53.81
CA THR A 423 4.35 26.77 -54.47
C THR A 423 3.70 27.93 -55.20
N MET A 424 4.16 29.17 -54.98
CA MET A 424 3.60 30.34 -55.64
C MET A 424 4.00 30.41 -57.13
N VAL A 425 5.12 29.80 -57.51
CA VAL A 425 5.59 29.78 -58.90
C VAL A 425 4.68 28.90 -59.74
N GLY A 426 4.02 29.51 -60.74
CA GLY A 426 3.04 28.87 -61.62
C GLY A 426 1.60 29.26 -61.32
N ASP A 427 1.31 29.78 -60.12
CA ASP A 427 -0.03 30.20 -59.72
C ASP A 427 -0.40 31.60 -60.25
N THR A 428 -1.69 31.92 -60.18
CA THR A 428 -2.26 33.17 -60.70
C THR A 428 -2.48 34.17 -59.56
N ALA A 429 -2.03 35.40 -59.76
CA ALA A 429 -2.27 36.55 -58.90
C ALA A 429 -3.08 37.63 -59.66
N GLU A 430 -3.69 38.56 -58.94
CA GLU A 430 -4.45 39.67 -59.51
C GLU A 430 -3.70 40.99 -59.31
N VAL A 431 -3.56 41.80 -60.36
CA VAL A 431 -2.88 43.09 -60.26
C VAL A 431 -3.70 44.06 -59.40
N PHE A 432 -3.10 44.63 -58.36
CA PHE A 432 -3.83 45.50 -57.43
C PHE A 432 -3.91 46.95 -57.92
N GLU A 433 -2.85 47.45 -58.55
CA GLU A 433 -2.73 48.81 -59.06
C GLU A 433 -2.06 48.78 -60.44
N ASP A 434 -2.27 49.80 -61.27
CA ASP A 434 -1.60 49.89 -62.57
C ASP A 434 -0.09 50.12 -62.36
N PHE A 435 0.76 49.29 -62.99
CA PHE A 435 2.22 49.47 -62.92
C PHE A 435 2.95 48.98 -64.17
N THR A 436 4.11 49.58 -64.47
CA THR A 436 4.92 49.26 -65.66
C THR A 436 6.20 48.48 -65.36
N GLU A 437 6.80 48.65 -64.18
CA GLU A 437 8.02 47.94 -63.78
C GLU A 437 7.88 47.32 -62.39
N THR A 438 7.45 48.10 -61.40
CA THR A 438 7.21 47.63 -60.03
C THR A 438 5.85 48.09 -59.53
N GLY A 439 5.15 47.20 -58.84
CA GLY A 439 3.85 47.48 -58.24
C GLY A 439 3.46 46.37 -57.29
N ARG A 440 2.16 46.22 -57.01
CA ARG A 440 1.65 45.18 -56.11
C ARG A 440 0.62 44.29 -56.79
N VAL A 441 0.69 43.01 -56.46
CA VAL A 441 -0.29 42.00 -56.87
C VAL A 441 -0.88 41.33 -55.64
N ARG A 442 -2.11 40.86 -55.76
CA ARG A 442 -2.82 40.13 -54.71
C ARG A 442 -2.76 38.64 -55.01
N TYR A 443 -2.22 37.87 -54.06
CA TYR A 443 -2.13 36.42 -54.12
C TYR A 443 -2.55 35.82 -52.77
N GLY A 444 -3.48 34.86 -52.77
CA GLY A 444 -3.98 34.24 -51.53
C GLY A 444 -4.69 35.20 -50.56
N GLY A 445 -5.10 36.39 -51.01
CA GLY A 445 -5.68 37.45 -50.17
C GLY A 445 -4.68 38.46 -49.60
N GLU A 446 -3.37 38.25 -49.81
CA GLU A 446 -2.29 39.14 -49.36
C GLU A 446 -1.73 39.99 -50.50
N LEU A 447 -1.21 41.18 -50.18
CA LEU A 447 -0.55 42.07 -51.15
C LEU A 447 0.96 41.81 -51.17
N TRP A 448 1.46 41.49 -52.35
CA TRP A 448 2.87 41.18 -52.60
C TRP A 448 3.47 42.21 -53.53
N ASN A 449 4.74 42.56 -53.29
CA ASN A 449 5.50 43.40 -54.22
C ASN A 449 5.79 42.58 -55.47
N ALA A 450 5.58 43.18 -56.64
CA ALA A 450 5.71 42.51 -57.91
C ALA A 450 6.57 43.30 -58.90
N HIS A 451 7.31 42.58 -59.72
CA HIS A 451 8.07 43.11 -60.84
C HIS A 451 7.56 42.52 -62.15
N THR A 452 7.48 43.34 -63.19
CA THR A 452 7.04 42.91 -64.51
C THR A 452 7.85 43.61 -65.60
N SER A 453 7.96 42.97 -66.76
CA SER A 453 8.59 43.51 -67.96
C SER A 453 7.57 44.14 -68.94
N VAL A 454 6.28 44.07 -68.63
CA VAL A 454 5.18 44.53 -69.49
C VAL A 454 4.19 45.36 -68.66
N PRO A 455 3.65 46.48 -69.17
CA PRO A 455 2.64 47.25 -68.45
C PRO A 455 1.40 46.43 -68.08
N LEU A 456 1.06 46.42 -66.79
CA LEU A 456 -0.07 45.71 -66.21
C LEU A 456 -1.12 46.70 -65.68
N ARG A 457 -2.40 46.32 -65.79
CA ARG A 457 -3.55 47.10 -65.27
C ARG A 457 -4.19 46.42 -64.07
N ALA A 458 -4.74 47.21 -63.15
CA ALA A 458 -5.49 46.76 -62.00
C ALA A 458 -6.63 45.81 -62.41
N GLY A 459 -6.77 44.72 -61.67
CA GLY A 459 -7.72 43.63 -61.95
C GLY A 459 -7.25 42.61 -63.00
N GLN A 460 -6.07 42.80 -63.62
CA GLN A 460 -5.56 41.86 -64.61
C GLN A 460 -5.00 40.59 -63.94
N PRO A 461 -5.37 39.38 -64.41
CA PRO A 461 -4.76 38.14 -63.94
C PRO A 461 -3.34 37.98 -64.51
N VAL A 462 -2.40 37.65 -63.64
CA VAL A 462 -0.99 37.45 -63.97
C VAL A 462 -0.48 36.14 -63.38
N ARG A 463 0.47 35.49 -64.07
CA ARG A 463 1.12 34.28 -63.58
C ARG A 463 2.41 34.65 -62.85
N ILE A 464 2.64 34.04 -61.69
CA ILE A 464 3.90 34.18 -60.95
C ILE A 464 4.94 33.26 -61.58
N VAL A 465 6.02 33.84 -62.09
CA VAL A 465 7.08 33.13 -62.83
C VAL A 465 8.29 32.85 -61.95
N LYS A 466 8.57 33.73 -60.98
CA LYS A 466 9.68 33.60 -60.05
C LYS A 466 9.34 34.29 -58.74
N VAL A 467 9.76 33.69 -57.63
CA VAL A 467 9.70 34.31 -56.29
C VAL A 467 11.13 34.57 -55.83
N GLU A 468 11.43 35.80 -55.46
CA GLU A 468 12.75 36.20 -54.97
C GLU A 468 12.60 37.07 -53.73
N GLY A 469 12.82 36.48 -52.55
CA GLY A 469 12.53 37.13 -51.27
C GLY A 469 11.04 37.49 -51.15
N LEU A 470 10.74 38.77 -50.96
CA LEU A 470 9.37 39.31 -50.87
C LEU A 470 8.86 39.88 -52.21
N TRP A 471 9.53 39.56 -53.33
CA TRP A 471 9.18 40.02 -54.68
C TRP A 471 8.69 38.87 -55.55
N LEU A 472 7.57 39.11 -56.25
CA LEU A 472 6.98 38.21 -57.24
C LEU A 472 7.25 38.73 -58.66
N TRP A 473 7.91 37.94 -59.48
CA TRP A 473 8.02 38.24 -60.91
C TRP A 473 6.78 37.72 -61.61
N VAL A 474 6.03 38.62 -62.25
CA VAL A 474 4.72 38.31 -62.82
C VAL A 474 4.64 38.63 -64.30
N GLU A 475 4.01 37.74 -65.05
CA GLU A 475 3.74 37.91 -66.48
C GLU A 475 2.23 37.85 -66.75
N PRO A 476 1.73 38.62 -67.73
CA PRO A 476 0.32 38.59 -68.10
C PRO A 476 -0.08 37.19 -68.55
N LEU A 477 -1.21 36.70 -68.03
CA LEU A 477 -1.76 35.40 -68.40
C LEU A 477 -2.33 35.52 -69.83
N GLN A 478 -1.50 35.22 -70.85
CA GLN A 478 -1.90 35.33 -72.25
C GLN A 478 -3.17 34.50 -72.50
N GLY A 479 -4.25 35.18 -72.88
CA GLY A 479 -5.45 34.55 -73.37
C GLY A 479 -5.13 33.73 -74.61
N ARG A 480 -5.47 32.44 -74.56
CA ARG A 480 -5.50 31.51 -75.68
C ARG A 480 -6.12 32.24 -76.90
N GLY A 481 -5.35 32.39 -77.97
CA GLY A 481 -5.78 33.13 -79.16
C GLY A 481 -7.11 32.63 -79.73
N GLU A 482 -8.01 33.57 -80.03
CA GLU A 482 -9.08 33.35 -81.00
C GLU A 482 -8.46 33.40 -82.41
N PRO A 483 -8.72 32.42 -83.29
CA PRO A 483 -8.33 32.51 -84.69
C PRO A 483 -9.34 33.37 -85.44
N GLN A 484 -8.88 34.45 -86.09
CA GLN A 484 -9.68 35.15 -87.11
C GLN A 484 -8.87 35.38 -88.38
N GLN A 485 -9.25 34.55 -89.37
CA GLN A 485 -9.31 34.70 -90.83
C GLN A 485 -8.08 35.19 -91.60
#